data_AF-I4EB79-F1
#
_entry.id   AF-I4EB79-F1
#
_cell.length_a   1.000
_cell.length_b   1.000
_cell.length_c   1.000
_cell.angle_alpha   90.00
_cell.angle_beta   90.00
_cell.angle_gamma   90.00
#
_symmetry.space_group_name_H-M   'P 1'
#
loop_
_entity.id
_entity.type
_entity.pdbx_description
1 polymer ?
#
loop_
_entity_poly.entity_id
_entity_poly.type
_entity_poly.pdbx_seq_one_letter_code
_entity_poly.pdbx_strand_id
1 'polypeptide(L)'
;MDGKDFGKLIAGLEDALAYAKGRKSPGARAHRVKVDRSFIAETRLKAGLTQEEFAKVTGASLGTVRKWERGERSPSGAAGMLVRILARDPALVIKEAGLAKTVTRRRSSRSDKAA
;
A
#
# COMPACT_ATOMS: atom_id res chain seq x y z
N MET A 1 -44.62 -5.28 -18.57
CA MET A 1 -43.29 -4.63 -18.49
C MET A 1 -43.31 -3.51 -19.49
N ASP A 2 -43.14 -2.29 -19.02
CA ASP A 2 -43.31 -1.10 -19.84
C ASP A 2 -42.01 -0.83 -20.60
N GLY A 3 -42.09 -0.26 -21.82
CA GLY A 3 -40.90 0.01 -22.65
C GLY A 3 -39.85 0.89 -21.95
N LYS A 4 -40.28 1.64 -20.93
CA LYS A 4 -39.44 2.49 -20.09
C LYS A 4 -38.54 1.70 -19.14
N ASP A 5 -38.97 0.52 -18.68
CA ASP A 5 -38.18 -0.33 -17.79
C ASP A 5 -37.13 -1.13 -18.57
N PHE A 6 -37.48 -1.60 -19.76
CA PHE A 6 -36.53 -2.23 -20.67
C PHE A 6 -35.40 -1.25 -21.07
N GLY A 7 -35.74 0.01 -21.35
CA GLY A 7 -34.74 1.05 -21.65
C GLY A 7 -33.76 1.30 -20.49
N LYS A 8 -34.23 1.25 -19.24
CA LYS A 8 -33.36 1.39 -18.05
C LYS A 8 -32.41 0.20 -17.89
N LEU A 9 -32.86 -1.01 -18.20
CA LEU A 9 -32.01 -2.21 -18.15
C LEU A 9 -30.89 -2.15 -19.20
N ILE A 10 -31.21 -1.74 -20.43
CA ILE A 10 -30.21 -1.55 -21.48
C ILE A 10 -29.18 -0.48 -21.07
N ALA A 11 -29.63 0.67 -20.56
CA ALA A 11 -28.73 1.72 -20.10
C ALA A 11 -27.79 1.25 -18.97
N GLY A 12 -28.31 0.48 -18.00
CA GLY A 12 -27.49 -0.10 -16.93
C GLY A 12 -26.45 -1.12 -17.44
N LEU A 13 -26.78 -1.91 -18.46
CA LEU A 13 -25.85 -2.84 -19.12
C LEU A 13 -24.74 -2.10 -19.87
N GLU A 14 -25.08 -1.01 -20.55
CA GLU A 14 -24.11 -0.16 -21.23
C GLU A 14 -23.14 0.48 -20.24
N ASP A 15 -23.64 0.94 -19.08
CA ASP A 15 -22.82 1.46 -17.99
C ASP A 15 -21.87 0.41 -17.41
N ALA A 16 -22.35 -0.81 -17.19
CA ALA A 16 -21.53 -1.92 -16.72
C ALA A 16 -20.42 -2.27 -17.73
N LEU A 17 -20.74 -2.27 -19.02
CA LEU A 17 -19.79 -2.51 -20.11
C LEU A 17 -18.74 -1.39 -20.18
N ALA A 18 -19.14 -0.14 -20.01
CA ALA A 18 -18.23 1.00 -19.96
C ALA A 18 -17.25 0.90 -18.78
N TYR A 19 -17.76 0.56 -17.59
CA TYR A 19 -16.93 0.33 -16.40
C TYR A 19 -15.92 -0.80 -16.60
N ALA A 20 -16.37 -1.95 -17.12
CA ALA A 20 -15.50 -3.10 -17.39
C ALA A 20 -14.38 -2.78 -18.41
N LYS A 21 -14.67 -1.93 -19.40
CA LYS A 21 -13.69 -1.42 -20.38
C LYS A 21 -12.79 -0.30 -19.82
N GLY A 22 -12.90 0.02 -18.53
CA GLY A 22 -12.14 1.09 -17.89
C GLY A 22 -12.52 2.50 -18.33
N ARG A 23 -13.66 2.66 -19.01
CA ARG A 23 -14.21 3.95 -19.43
C ARG A 23 -15.00 4.57 -18.26
N LYS A 24 -15.26 5.87 -18.33
CA LYS A 24 -16.07 6.56 -17.32
C LYS A 24 -17.51 6.05 -17.41
N SER A 25 -18.05 5.53 -16.31
CA SER A 25 -19.46 5.16 -16.15
C SER A 25 -20.12 6.13 -15.16
N PRO A 26 -21.17 6.86 -15.55
CA PRO A 26 -21.93 7.74 -14.67
C PRO A 26 -22.59 6.93 -13.55
N GLY A 27 -21.96 6.91 -12.36
CA GLY A 27 -22.47 6.17 -11.19
C GLY A 27 -21.41 5.28 -10.53
N ALA A 28 -20.36 4.90 -11.26
CA ALA A 28 -19.26 4.12 -10.70
C ALA A 28 -18.34 5.01 -9.84
N ARG A 29 -18.32 4.78 -8.52
CA ARG A 29 -17.37 5.40 -7.60
C ARG A 29 -16.24 4.42 -7.28
N ALA A 30 -15.04 4.70 -7.79
CA ALA A 30 -13.85 3.92 -7.45
C ALA A 30 -12.91 4.76 -6.58
N HIS A 31 -12.71 4.36 -5.32
CA HIS A 31 -11.64 4.91 -4.49
C HIS A 31 -10.30 4.29 -4.92
N ARG A 32 -9.56 5.02 -5.75
CA ARG A 32 -8.19 4.63 -6.12
C ARG A 32 -7.19 5.46 -5.33
N VAL A 33 -6.53 4.82 -4.38
CA VAL A 33 -5.31 5.39 -3.77
C VAL A 33 -4.20 5.26 -4.81
N LYS A 34 -3.98 6.31 -5.60
CA LYS A 34 -2.82 6.38 -6.48
C LYS A 34 -1.62 6.89 -5.68
N VAL A 35 -0.54 6.13 -5.75
CA VAL A 35 0.80 6.48 -5.29
C VAL A 35 1.75 6.19 -6.44
N ASP A 36 2.53 7.20 -6.81
CA ASP A 36 3.51 7.11 -7.89
C ASP A 36 4.80 6.40 -7.42
N ARG A 37 5.59 5.87 -8.37
CA ARG A 37 6.86 5.19 -8.08
C ARG A 37 7.84 6.06 -7.28
N SER A 38 7.91 7.36 -7.55
CA SER A 38 8.79 8.30 -6.83
C SER A 38 8.34 8.43 -5.39
N PHE A 39 7.04 8.60 -5.15
CA PHE A 39 6.46 8.66 -3.81
C PHE A 39 6.77 7.40 -2.99
N ILE A 40 6.68 6.22 -3.61
CA ILE A 40 7.00 4.95 -2.96
C ILE A 40 8.48 4.90 -2.55
N ALA A 41 9.38 5.17 -3.49
CA ALA A 41 10.82 5.14 -3.24
C ALA A 41 11.25 6.20 -2.20
N GLU A 42 10.74 7.42 -2.30
CA GLU A 42 11.01 8.49 -1.34
C GLU A 42 10.51 8.15 0.06
N THR A 43 9.29 7.61 0.16
CA THR A 43 8.71 7.21 1.45
C THR A 43 9.59 6.17 2.13
N ARG A 44 10.02 5.14 1.38
CA ARG A 44 10.92 4.11 1.91
C ARG A 44 12.24 4.70 2.41
N LEU A 45 12.86 5.56 1.60
CA LEU A 45 14.14 6.18 1.92
C LEU A 45 14.03 7.11 3.15
N LYS A 46 12.97 7.94 3.22
CA LYS A 46 12.68 8.81 4.37
C LYS A 46 12.40 8.02 5.65
N ALA A 47 11.77 6.85 5.52
CA ALA A 47 11.55 5.92 6.63
C ALA A 47 12.82 5.13 7.04
N GLY A 48 13.92 5.24 6.30
CA GLY A 48 15.18 4.55 6.60
C GLY A 48 15.14 3.04 6.41
N LEU A 49 14.28 2.56 5.51
CA LEU A 49 14.06 1.13 5.28
C LEU A 49 14.81 0.64 4.02
N THR A 50 15.35 -0.56 4.09
CA THR A 50 15.75 -1.37 2.92
C THR A 50 14.52 -1.78 2.09
N GLN A 51 14.73 -2.24 0.85
CA GLN A 51 13.61 -2.74 0.04
C GLN A 51 12.97 -4.00 0.66
N GLU A 52 13.77 -4.83 1.32
CA GLU A 52 13.35 -6.03 2.04
C GLU A 52 12.51 -5.69 3.27
N GLU A 53 12.93 -4.70 4.06
CA GLU A 53 12.16 -4.20 5.21
C GLU A 53 10.86 -3.54 4.77
N PHE A 54 10.91 -2.73 3.71
CA PHE A 54 9.71 -2.12 3.13
C PHE A 54 8.73 -3.16 2.59
N ALA A 55 9.23 -4.25 2.01
CA ALA A 55 8.41 -5.39 1.60
C ALA A 55 7.69 -6.03 2.79
N LYS A 56 8.38 -6.25 3.92
CA LYS A 56 7.77 -6.75 5.16
C LYS A 56 6.69 -5.79 5.68
N VAL A 57 7.00 -4.50 5.74
CA VAL A 57 6.08 -3.46 6.22
C VAL A 57 4.82 -3.38 5.36
N THR A 58 4.97 -3.47 4.03
CA THR A 58 3.86 -3.37 3.07
C THR A 58 3.12 -4.68 2.80
N GLY A 59 3.56 -5.79 3.42
CA GLY A 59 2.98 -7.11 3.16
C GLY A 59 3.16 -7.59 1.71
N ALA A 60 4.17 -7.07 1.01
CA ALA A 60 4.46 -7.39 -0.39
C ALA A 60 5.75 -8.21 -0.50
N SER A 61 5.97 -8.86 -1.65
CA SER A 61 7.27 -9.49 -1.92
C SER A 61 8.31 -8.45 -2.33
N LEU A 62 9.59 -8.72 -2.05
CA LEU A 62 10.70 -7.88 -2.50
C LEU A 62 10.65 -7.60 -4.01
N GLY A 63 10.37 -8.63 -4.81
CA GLY A 63 10.21 -8.47 -6.25
C GLY A 63 9.06 -7.54 -6.63
N THR A 64 7.99 -7.51 -5.84
CA THR A 64 6.86 -6.58 -6.04
C THR A 64 7.25 -5.15 -5.70
N VAL A 65 7.95 -4.93 -4.58
CA VAL A 65 8.47 -3.60 -4.21
C VAL A 65 9.40 -3.06 -5.29
N ARG A 66 10.33 -3.87 -5.80
CA ARG A 66 11.22 -3.47 -6.91
C ARG A 66 10.45 -3.05 -8.15
N LYS A 67 9.41 -3.80 -8.52
CA LYS A 67 8.52 -3.45 -9.65
C LYS A 67 7.76 -2.15 -9.40
N TRP A 68 7.35 -1.88 -8.16
CA TRP A 68 6.74 -0.60 -7.79
C TRP A 68 7.70 0.58 -7.94
N GLU A 69 8.90 0.48 -7.39
CA GLU A 69 9.89 1.56 -7.44
C GLU A 69 10.42 1.82 -8.86
N ARG A 70 10.46 0.80 -9.73
CA ARG A 70 10.76 0.98 -11.16
C ARG A 70 9.58 1.52 -11.96
N GLY A 71 8.36 1.42 -11.44
CA GLY A 71 7.13 1.85 -12.12
C GLY A 71 6.51 0.81 -13.06
N GLU A 72 6.95 -0.44 -12.99
CA GLU A 72 6.39 -1.56 -13.78
C GLU A 72 5.03 -2.03 -13.24
N ARG A 73 4.74 -1.76 -11.96
CA ARG A 73 3.46 -2.04 -11.31
C ARG A 73 3.12 -0.92 -10.32
N SER A 74 1.84 -0.80 -10.00
CA SER A 74 1.37 0.02 -8.89
C SER A 74 0.92 -0.86 -7.72
N PRO A 75 1.02 -0.38 -6.47
CA PRO A 75 0.47 -1.08 -5.32
C PRO A 75 -1.06 -1.16 -5.42
N SER A 76 -1.65 -2.16 -4.76
CA SER A 76 -3.09 -2.23 -4.54
C SER A 76 -3.57 -1.03 -3.74
N GLY A 77 -4.88 -0.75 -3.70
CA GLY A 77 -5.43 0.36 -2.91
C GLY A 77 -5.04 0.29 -1.43
N ALA A 78 -5.06 -0.90 -0.84
CA ALA A 78 -4.66 -1.12 0.55
C ALA A 78 -3.15 -0.91 0.76
N ALA A 79 -2.31 -1.49 -0.10
CA ALA A 79 -0.86 -1.29 -0.03
C ALA A 79 -0.50 0.19 -0.24
N GLY A 80 -1.13 0.87 -1.19
CA GLY A 80 -0.95 2.30 -1.42
C GLY A 80 -1.39 3.17 -0.25
N MET A 81 -2.45 2.78 0.46
CA MET A 81 -2.83 3.44 1.72
C MET A 81 -1.76 3.25 2.79
N LEU A 82 -1.19 2.04 2.92
CA LEU A 82 -0.13 1.79 3.89
C LEU A 82 1.14 2.59 3.58
N VAL A 83 1.51 2.75 2.31
CA VAL A 83 2.62 3.64 1.92
C VAL A 83 2.32 5.09 2.35
N ARG A 84 1.07 5.57 2.22
CA ARG A 84 0.70 6.90 2.72
C ARG A 84 0.74 7.02 4.24
N ILE A 85 0.32 5.98 4.97
CA ILE A 85 0.42 5.95 6.43
C ILE A 85 1.89 5.97 6.85
N LEU A 86 2.74 5.17 6.20
CA LEU A 86 4.17 5.14 6.45
C LEU A 86 4.84 6.50 6.18
N ALA A 87 4.40 7.22 5.14
CA ALA A 87 4.90 8.57 4.85
C ALA A 87 4.54 9.59 5.95
N ARG A 88 3.46 9.36 6.70
CA ARG A 88 2.98 10.24 7.78
C ARG A 88 3.54 9.86 9.14
N ASP A 89 3.53 8.57 9.47
CA ASP A 89 3.98 8.03 10.75
C ASP A 89 4.74 6.70 10.52
N PRO A 90 6.04 6.78 10.20
CA PRO A 90 6.86 5.60 10.00
C PRO A 90 6.95 4.72 11.25
N ALA A 91 6.98 5.33 12.43
CA ALA A 91 7.22 4.64 13.69
C ALA A 91 6.09 3.66 14.02
N LEU A 92 4.84 4.06 13.80
CA LEU A 92 3.68 3.20 13.95
C LEU A 92 3.81 1.93 13.12
N VAL A 93 4.02 2.06 11.81
CA VAL A 93 4.00 0.91 10.91
C VAL A 93 5.21 0.00 11.12
N ILE A 94 6.39 0.57 11.39
CA ILE A 94 7.61 -0.20 11.70
C ILE A 94 7.43 -1.02 12.98
N LYS A 95 6.78 -0.46 14.00
CA LYS A 95 6.46 -1.15 15.25
C LYS A 95 5.51 -2.32 15.00
N GLU A 96 4.41 -2.10 14.28
CA GLU A 96 3.44 -3.16 13.94
C GLU A 96 4.06 -4.26 13.07
N ALA A 97 5.00 -3.90 12.18
CA ALA A 97 5.74 -4.86 11.36
C ALA A 97 6.81 -5.66 12.14
N GLY A 98 6.98 -5.41 13.44
CA GLY A 98 7.98 -6.07 14.27
C GLY A 98 9.43 -5.75 13.87
N LEU A 99 9.64 -4.66 13.14
CA LEU A 99 10.96 -4.22 12.66
C LEU A 99 11.66 -3.26 13.63
N ALA A 100 11.15 -3.12 14.86
CA ALA A 100 11.78 -2.29 15.88
C ALA A 100 13.27 -2.66 15.95
N LYS A 101 14.16 -1.72 15.56
CA LYS A 101 15.59 -1.88 15.73
C LYS A 101 15.78 -2.24 17.19
N THR A 102 16.27 -3.45 17.45
CA THR A 102 16.62 -3.93 18.77
C THR A 102 17.68 -2.97 19.29
N VAL A 103 17.26 -1.88 19.93
CA VAL A 103 18.15 -0.99 20.66
C VAL A 103 18.67 -1.84 21.80
N THR A 104 19.83 -2.45 21.55
CA THR A 104 20.87 -2.70 22.54
C THR A 104 20.38 -3.17 23.90
N ARG A 105 19.63 -4.28 23.98
CA ARG A 105 19.51 -5.04 25.24
C ARG A 105 20.77 -5.91 25.43
N ARG A 106 21.94 -5.30 25.40
CA ARG A 106 23.22 -5.98 25.64
C ARG A 106 24.19 -5.06 26.36
N ARG A 107 23.85 -4.63 27.59
CA ARG A 107 24.75 -4.09 28.62
C ARG A 107 23.98 -3.91 29.93
N SER A 108 23.72 -5.00 30.66
CA SER A 108 23.45 -4.94 32.11
C SER A 108 23.56 -6.27 32.89
N SER A 109 23.97 -7.41 32.28
CA SER A 109 24.10 -8.68 33.04
C SER A 109 25.55 -9.17 33.22
N ARG A 110 26.53 -8.27 33.26
CA ARG A 110 27.94 -8.62 33.53
C ARG A 110 28.61 -7.56 34.42
N SER A 111 28.05 -7.35 35.61
CA SER A 111 28.73 -6.75 36.76
C SER A 111 27.77 -6.83 37.95
N ASP A 112 27.68 -8.01 38.56
CA ASP A 112 27.23 -8.25 39.95
C ASP A 112 27.32 -9.75 40.22
N LYS A 113 28.55 -10.28 40.12
CA LYS A 113 28.92 -11.56 40.73
C LYS A 113 30.44 -11.67 40.88
N ALA A 114 31.01 -10.71 41.61
CA ALA A 114 32.36 -10.77 42.15
C ALA A 114 32.51 -9.64 43.18
N ALA A 115 31.92 -9.83 44.36
CA ALA A 115 32.28 -9.21 45.62
C ALA A 115 31.63 -10.03 46.74
#